data_AF-A0A953AN62-F1
#
_entry.id   AF-A0A953AN62-F1
#
_cell.length_a   1.000
_cell.length_b   1.000
_cell.length_c   1.000
_cell.angle_alpha   90.00
_cell.angle_beta   90.00
_cell.angle_gamma   90.00
#
_symmetry.space_group_name_H-M   'P 1'
#
loop_
_entity.id
_entity.type
_entity.pdbx_description
1 polymer ?
#
loop_
_entity_poly.entity_id
_entity_poly.type
_entity_poly.pdbx_seq_one_letter_code
_entity_poly.pdbx_strand_id
1 'polypeptide(L)'
;MVRRAALAIASVFLLGTGVASAQQPRGVVQAAAVTTVNVKVGAKKVIGVPDIARVAVKDPEIADIRVGDGGEVEITGRAAGRTEVHVWTRDGQKMSYEIAVTR
;
A
#
# COMPACT_ATOMS: atom_id res chain seq x y z
N MET A 1 40.33 -18.28 -28.99
CA MET A 1 41.68 -17.71 -29.20
C MET A 1 42.14 -17.05 -27.91
N VAL A 2 43.37 -17.34 -27.51
CA VAL A 2 43.96 -17.10 -26.18
C VAL A 2 44.87 -15.87 -26.22
N ARG A 3 44.81 -15.01 -25.20
CA ARG A 3 45.91 -14.11 -24.77
C ARG A 3 45.85 -14.04 -23.23
N ARG A 4 46.59 -14.86 -22.46
CA ARG A 4 47.96 -14.67 -21.94
C ARG A 4 48.26 -13.21 -21.55
N ALA A 5 48.85 -12.84 -20.42
CA ALA A 5 49.20 -13.42 -19.12
C ALA A 5 49.94 -12.26 -18.40
N ALA A 6 49.73 -12.03 -17.10
CA ALA A 6 50.78 -11.52 -16.21
C ALA A 6 50.32 -11.62 -14.76
N LEU A 7 51.01 -12.51 -14.07
CA LEU A 7 50.95 -12.80 -12.65
C LEU A 7 51.73 -11.70 -11.90
N ALA A 8 51.15 -11.12 -10.85
CA ALA A 8 51.93 -10.50 -9.78
C ALA A 8 51.25 -10.81 -8.44
N ILE A 9 51.85 -11.75 -7.73
CA ILE A 9 51.51 -12.12 -6.37
C ILE A 9 51.98 -10.98 -5.46
N ALA A 10 51.08 -10.38 -4.72
CA ALA A 10 51.41 -9.59 -3.54
C ALA A 10 50.46 -10.01 -2.42
N SER A 11 50.86 -11.07 -1.72
CA SER A 11 50.27 -11.44 -0.43
C SER A 11 50.74 -10.45 0.61
N VAL A 12 49.86 -9.54 1.04
CA VAL A 12 50.02 -8.82 2.31
C VAL A 12 48.85 -9.19 3.20
N PHE A 13 49.13 -10.09 4.13
CA PHE A 13 48.30 -10.34 5.30
C PHE A 13 48.44 -9.13 6.24
N LEU A 14 47.34 -8.44 6.51
CA LEU A 14 47.16 -7.73 7.76
C LEU A 14 45.66 -7.70 8.08
N LEU A 15 45.31 -8.49 9.09
CA LEU A 15 44.02 -8.50 9.74
C LEU A 15 43.67 -7.08 10.18
N GLY A 16 42.63 -6.53 9.57
CA GLY A 16 42.03 -5.26 9.93
C GLY A 16 40.59 -5.27 9.48
N THR A 17 39.77 -6.14 10.05
CA THR A 17 38.30 -6.11 9.88
C THR A 17 37.73 -4.90 10.61
N GLY A 18 38.03 -3.70 10.10
CA GLY A 18 37.19 -2.53 10.33
C GLY A 18 36.03 -2.65 9.35
N VAL A 19 34.94 -3.30 9.75
CA VAL A 19 33.69 -3.16 9.01
C VAL A 19 33.32 -1.68 9.06
N ALA A 20 33.50 -0.99 7.93
CA ALA A 20 32.92 0.32 7.75
C ALA A 20 31.41 0.12 7.85
N SER A 21 30.82 0.56 8.96
CA SER A 21 29.38 0.64 9.12
C SER A 21 28.84 1.58 8.05
N ALA A 22 28.48 1.01 6.90
CA ALA A 22 27.61 1.66 5.95
C ALA A 22 26.27 1.86 6.68
N GLN A 23 26.12 3.01 7.33
CA GLN A 23 24.83 3.47 7.82
C GLN A 23 23.95 3.67 6.58
N GLN A 24 23.21 2.62 6.21
CA GLN A 24 22.15 2.71 5.22
C GLN A 24 21.22 3.84 5.66
N PRO A 25 20.91 4.81 4.78
CA PRO A 25 19.91 5.81 5.10
C PRO A 25 18.61 5.05 5.34
N ARG A 26 18.12 5.08 6.59
CA ARG A 26 16.76 4.65 6.90
C ARG A 26 15.85 5.58 6.11
N GLY A 27 15.41 5.13 4.95
CA GLY A 27 14.28 5.76 4.26
C GLY A 27 13.17 5.86 5.29
N VAL A 28 12.75 7.09 5.58
CA VAL A 28 11.61 7.33 6.45
C VAL A 28 10.43 6.71 5.71
N VAL A 29 9.99 5.54 6.15
CA VAL A 29 8.81 4.89 5.56
C VAL A 29 7.64 5.77 5.98
N GLN A 30 7.24 6.68 5.10
CA GLN A 30 6.08 7.54 5.31
C GLN A 30 4.87 6.59 5.40
N ALA A 31 4.35 6.38 6.60
CA ALA A 31 3.11 5.65 6.79
C ALA A 31 2.03 6.39 5.99
N ALA A 32 1.49 5.74 4.96
CA ALA A 32 0.36 6.29 4.21
C ALA A 32 -0.79 6.51 5.21
N ALA A 33 -1.30 7.72 5.28
CA ALA A 33 -2.46 8.02 6.13
C ALA A 33 -3.65 7.17 5.66
N VAL A 34 -4.11 6.26 6.51
CA VAL A 34 -5.32 5.46 6.24
C VAL A 34 -6.51 6.26 6.74
N THR A 35 -7.47 6.52 5.84
CA THR A 35 -8.70 7.24 6.20
C THR A 35 -9.76 6.24 6.65
N THR A 36 -10.25 6.36 7.88
CA THR A 36 -11.31 5.49 8.40
C THR A 36 -12.70 6.05 8.08
N VAL A 37 -13.57 5.23 7.51
CA VAL A 37 -14.99 5.52 7.24
C VAL A 37 -15.87 4.68 8.17
N ASN A 38 -16.67 5.35 8.99
CA ASN A 38 -17.59 4.70 9.92
C ASN A 38 -18.96 4.53 9.28
N VAL A 39 -19.53 3.32 9.36
CA VAL A 39 -20.84 2.96 8.79
C VAL A 39 -21.59 2.08 9.81
N LYS A 40 -22.92 2.20 9.89
CA LYS A 40 -23.73 1.26 10.68
C LYS A 40 -24.18 0.08 9.83
N VAL A 41 -24.42 -1.08 10.44
CA VAL A 41 -25.04 -2.22 9.75
C VAL A 41 -26.39 -1.78 9.15
N GLY A 42 -26.60 -2.10 7.87
CA GLY A 42 -27.78 -1.70 7.09
C GLY A 42 -27.77 -0.25 6.60
N ALA A 43 -26.84 0.58 7.06
CA ALA A 43 -26.71 1.96 6.61
C ALA A 43 -25.80 2.08 5.39
N LYS A 44 -26.03 3.15 4.62
CA LYS A 44 -25.22 3.55 3.48
C LYS A 44 -24.42 4.79 3.80
N LYS A 45 -23.21 4.87 3.25
CA LYS A 45 -22.34 6.04 3.27
C LYS A 45 -21.78 6.25 1.88
N VAL A 46 -21.90 7.46 1.35
CA VAL A 46 -21.29 7.84 0.08
C VAL A 46 -20.05 8.66 0.36
N ILE A 47 -18.97 8.36 -0.37
CA ILE A 47 -17.76 9.18 -0.42
C ILE A 47 -17.51 9.61 -1.87
N GLY A 48 -17.13 10.87 -2.07
CA GLY A 48 -16.75 11.38 -3.38
C GLY A 48 -15.31 10.98 -3.69
N VAL A 49 -15.11 10.33 -4.84
CA VAL A 49 -13.78 10.02 -5.38
C VAL A 49 -13.83 10.29 -6.88
N PRO A 50 -13.28 11.42 -7.36
CA PRO A 50 -13.32 11.73 -8.78
C PRO A 50 -12.50 10.72 -9.59
N ASP A 51 -12.85 10.56 -10.87
CA ASP A 51 -12.07 9.81 -11.86
C ASP A 51 -11.72 8.36 -11.46
N ILE A 52 -12.65 7.65 -10.81
CA ILE A 52 -12.46 6.23 -10.44
C ILE A 52 -12.15 5.39 -11.70
N ALA A 53 -11.05 4.66 -11.63
CA ALA A 53 -10.67 3.65 -12.62
C ALA A 53 -10.95 2.23 -12.12
N ARG A 54 -10.73 1.98 -10.82
CA ARG A 54 -10.88 0.66 -10.21
C ARG A 54 -11.20 0.78 -8.73
N VAL A 55 -11.96 -0.18 -8.22
CA VAL A 55 -12.18 -0.38 -6.79
C VAL A 55 -11.90 -1.84 -6.43
N ALA A 56 -11.32 -2.08 -5.26
CA ALA A 56 -11.18 -3.40 -4.66
C ALA A 56 -11.60 -3.35 -3.20
N VAL A 57 -12.36 -4.36 -2.77
CA VAL A 57 -12.74 -4.57 -1.37
C VAL A 57 -12.08 -5.84 -0.88
N LYS A 58 -11.49 -5.79 0.31
CA LYS A 58 -10.80 -6.94 0.92
C LYS A 58 -11.79 -8.02 1.37
N ASP A 59 -12.81 -7.62 2.11
CA ASP A 59 -13.86 -8.50 2.60
C ASP A 59 -15.23 -7.86 2.32
N PRO A 60 -15.97 -8.36 1.31
CA PRO A 60 -17.30 -7.88 1.00
C PRO A 60 -18.30 -8.23 2.12
N GLU A 61 -18.19 -9.33 2.85
CA GLU A 61 -19.20 -9.73 3.85
C GLU A 61 -19.38 -8.67 4.96
N ILE A 62 -18.35 -7.86 5.22
CA ILE A 62 -18.38 -6.74 6.17
C ILE A 62 -19.00 -5.47 5.54
N ALA A 63 -18.58 -5.09 4.33
CA ALA A 63 -19.12 -3.92 3.63
C ALA A 63 -19.23 -4.16 2.11
N ASP A 64 -20.35 -3.72 1.52
CA ASP A 64 -20.55 -3.69 0.08
C ASP A 64 -20.09 -2.37 -0.52
N ILE A 65 -19.45 -2.45 -1.68
CA ILE A 65 -18.93 -1.28 -2.37
C ILE A 65 -19.53 -1.24 -3.77
N ARG A 66 -20.20 -0.13 -4.09
CA ARG A 66 -20.68 0.18 -5.44
C ARG A 66 -20.08 1.50 -5.90
N VAL A 67 -19.68 1.55 -7.17
CA VAL A 67 -19.30 2.80 -7.81
C VAL A 67 -20.56 3.45 -8.36
N GLY A 68 -20.84 4.67 -7.91
CA GLY A 68 -21.94 5.49 -8.40
C GLY A 68 -21.56 6.26 -9.67
N ASP A 69 -22.58 6.77 -10.36
CA ASP A 69 -22.38 7.65 -11.51
C ASP A 69 -21.76 8.98 -11.04
N GLY A 70 -20.69 9.42 -11.70
CA GLY A 70 -20.08 10.73 -11.41
C GLY A 70 -18.91 10.75 -10.41
N GLY A 71 -18.32 9.59 -10.09
CA GLY A 71 -17.13 9.54 -9.21
C GLY A 71 -17.50 9.48 -7.73
N GLU A 72 -18.43 8.58 -7.40
CA GLU A 72 -18.83 8.32 -6.03
C GLU A 72 -18.61 6.85 -5.70
N VAL A 73 -18.34 6.57 -4.42
CA VAL A 73 -18.29 5.23 -3.87
C VAL A 73 -19.37 5.13 -2.80
N GLU A 74 -20.40 4.31 -3.07
CA GLU A 74 -21.41 3.94 -2.10
C GLU A 74 -20.92 2.74 -1.29
N ILE A 75 -20.89 2.89 0.03
CA ILE A 75 -20.48 1.91 1.02
C ILE A 75 -21.73 1.49 1.79
N THR A 76 -22.10 0.21 1.74
CA THR A 76 -23.19 -0.34 2.55
C THR A 76 -22.62 -1.26 3.63
N GLY A 77 -22.91 -0.97 4.91
CA GLY A 77 -22.50 -1.84 6.02
C GLY A 77 -23.31 -3.13 6.03
N ARG A 78 -22.67 -4.30 5.88
CA ARG A 78 -23.34 -5.61 5.89
C ARG A 78 -23.24 -6.31 7.23
N ALA A 79 -22.06 -6.34 7.84
CA ALA A 79 -21.82 -6.99 9.13
C ALA A 79 -20.85 -6.15 9.97
N ALA A 80 -21.01 -6.18 11.29
CA ALA A 80 -20.10 -5.47 12.18
C ALA A 80 -18.67 -6.03 12.06
N GLY A 81 -17.68 -5.15 11.92
CA GLY A 81 -16.30 -5.55 11.64
C GLY A 81 -15.49 -4.43 11.00
N ARG A 82 -14.29 -4.78 10.52
CA ARG A 82 -13.42 -3.86 9.77
C ARG A 82 -12.95 -4.51 8.48
N THR A 83 -13.01 -3.78 7.38
CA THR A 83 -12.52 -4.20 6.06
C THR A 83 -11.76 -3.05 5.40
N GLU A 84 -10.99 -3.35 4.37
CA GLU A 84 -10.21 -2.34 3.64
C GLU A 84 -10.72 -2.20 2.22
N VAL A 85 -10.79 -0.96 1.76
CA VAL A 85 -11.19 -0.61 0.39
C VAL A 85 -10.06 0.17 -0.25
N HIS A 86 -9.68 -0.26 -1.45
CA HIS A 86 -8.72 0.45 -2.28
C HIS A 86 -9.43 1.02 -3.50
N VAL A 87 -9.18 2.29 -3.77
CA VAL A 87 -9.68 2.98 -4.96
C VAL A 87 -8.48 3.46 -5.76
N TRP A 88 -8.49 3.16 -7.05
CA TRP A 88 -7.54 3.71 -8.01
C TRP A 88 -8.26 4.69 -8.92
N THR A 89 -7.66 5.84 -9.11
CA THR A 89 -8.12 6.87 -10.04
C THR A 89 -7.42 6.72 -11.39
N ARG A 90 -7.99 7.33 -12.44
CA ARG A 90 -7.47 7.25 -13.82
C ARG A 90 -6.11 7.91 -13.99
N ASP A 91 -5.75 8.85 -13.13
CA ASP A 91 -4.43 9.49 -13.07
C ASP A 91 -3.37 8.61 -12.35
N GLY A 92 -3.76 7.44 -11.85
CA GLY A 92 -2.85 6.46 -11.26
C GLY A 92 -2.70 6.57 -9.74
N GLN A 93 -3.41 7.48 -9.06
CA GLN A 93 -3.38 7.53 -7.60
C GLN A 93 -4.11 6.33 -6.98
N LYS A 94 -3.60 5.86 -5.85
CA LYS A 94 -4.24 4.83 -5.02
C LYS A 94 -4.60 5.43 -3.67
N MET A 95 -5.88 5.34 -3.32
CA MET A 95 -6.40 5.66 -1.99
C MET A 95 -6.79 4.38 -1.26
N SER A 96 -6.51 4.32 0.04
CA SER A 96 -6.90 3.21 0.92
C SER A 96 -7.79 3.74 2.04
N TYR A 97 -8.92 3.07 2.25
CA TYR A 97 -9.87 3.37 3.29
C TYR A 97 -10.05 2.16 4.20
N GLU A 98 -10.04 2.39 5.52
CA GLU A 98 -10.52 1.41 6.48
C GLU A 98 -12.02 1.64 6.70
N ILE A 99 -12.83 0.62 6.43
CA ILE A 99 -14.27 0.68 6.68
C ILE A 99 -14.54 0.03 8.02
N ALA A 100 -15.02 0.80 9.00
CA ALA A 100 -15.44 0.32 10.30
C ALA A 100 -16.97 0.26 10.35
N VAL A 101 -17.51 -0.97 10.44
CA VAL A 101 -18.94 -1.20 10.52
C VAL A 101 -19.34 -1.50 11.95
N THR A 102 -20.23 -0.68 12.51
CA THR A 102 -20.77 -0.86 13.87
C THR A 102 -22.24 -1.29 13.83
N ARG A 103 -22.74 -1.87 14.93
CA ARG A 103 -24.17 -2.15 15.07
C ARG A 103 -25.01 -0.87 15.14
#